data_AF-D5VFB2-F1
#
_entry.id   AF-D5VFB2-F1
#
_cell.length_a   1.000
_cell.length_b   1.000
_cell.length_c   1.000
_cell.angle_alpha   90.00
_cell.angle_beta   90.00
_cell.angle_gamma   90.00
#
_symmetry.space_group_name_H-M   'P 1'
#
loop_
_entity.id
_entity.type
_entity.pdbx_description
1 polymer ?
#
loop_
_entity_poly.entity_id
_entity_poly.type
_entity_poly.pdbx_seq_one_letter_code
_entity_poly.pdbx_strand_id
1 'polypeptide(L)'
;MAQTASPSAPLELRLADVGRFATFVDLGSVKRTGRVAKLRVLQVAEGGFKAGAEEFWGGWRHEVIDCDARTIAHAGFSSIRAGGREGPLTGDQRPAQPLPAGSADEAVAKVVCDGWKPFATVPVAASVEQAVRLGRPLIETGAEP
;
A
#
# COMPACT_ATOMS: atom_id res chain seq x y z
N MET A 1 4.18 -31.88 8.94
CA MET A 1 5.06 -31.22 7.95
C MET A 1 5.18 -29.76 8.35
N ALA A 2 6.35 -29.34 8.86
CA ALA A 2 6.57 -27.97 9.29
C ALA A 2 6.88 -27.11 8.07
N GLN A 3 6.00 -26.15 7.76
CA GLN A 3 6.25 -25.15 6.73
C GLN A 3 7.34 -24.21 7.25
N THR A 4 8.53 -24.28 6.67
CA THR A 4 9.60 -23.32 6.94
C THR A 4 9.11 -21.97 6.45
N ALA A 5 8.68 -21.09 7.38
CA ALA A 5 8.40 -19.71 7.05
C ALA A 5 9.70 -19.11 6.52
N SER A 6 9.78 -18.83 5.22
CA SER A 6 10.84 -17.99 4.68
C SER A 6 10.86 -16.70 5.50
N PRO A 7 12.03 -16.13 5.84
CA PRO A 7 12.06 -14.83 6.47
C PRO A 7 11.32 -13.88 5.54
N SER A 8 10.16 -13.38 5.98
CA SER A 8 9.42 -12.36 5.27
C SER A 8 10.42 -11.23 5.01
N ALA A 9 10.56 -10.81 3.75
CA ALA A 9 11.41 -9.68 3.42
C ALA A 9 11.06 -8.51 4.37
N PRO A 10 12.07 -7.75 4.85
CA PRO A 10 11.81 -6.62 5.73
C PRO A 10 10.82 -5.66 5.06
N LEU A 11 9.89 -5.11 5.85
CA LEU A 11 8.94 -4.12 5.36
C LEU A 11 9.69 -2.86 4.94
N GLU A 12 9.43 -2.40 3.73
CA GLU A 12 9.97 -1.15 3.20
C GLU A 12 8.84 -0.31 2.62
N LEU A 13 8.21 0.50 3.47
CA LEU A 13 7.01 1.25 3.15
C LEU A 13 7.37 2.67 2.69
N ARG A 14 7.27 2.90 1.39
CA ARG A 14 7.51 4.22 0.78
C ARG A 14 6.19 4.90 0.47
N LEU A 15 6.00 6.12 0.99
CA LEU A 15 4.82 6.93 0.69
C LEU A 15 4.80 7.25 -0.82
N ALA A 16 3.64 7.01 -1.43
CA ALA A 16 3.40 7.18 -2.86
C ALA A 16 2.34 8.24 -3.16
N ASP A 17 1.34 8.38 -2.28
CA ASP A 17 0.25 9.34 -2.43
C ASP A 17 -0.35 9.70 -1.07
N VAL A 18 -0.90 10.92 -0.96
CA VAL A 18 -1.69 11.38 0.18
C VAL A 18 -2.97 12.03 -0.34
N GLY A 19 -4.10 11.46 0.05
CA GLY A 19 -5.43 12.02 -0.21
C GLY A 19 -6.37 11.66 0.93
N ARG A 20 -7.49 11.01 0.61
CA ARG A 20 -8.36 10.41 1.65
C ARG A 20 -7.63 9.38 2.54
N PHE A 21 -6.58 8.81 2.01
CA PHE A 21 -5.69 7.88 2.70
C PHE A 21 -4.25 8.24 2.37
N ALA A 22 -3.32 7.90 3.27
CA ALA A 22 -1.90 7.89 2.96
C ALA A 22 -1.53 6.51 2.39
N THR A 23 -1.03 6.49 1.16
CA THR A 23 -0.78 5.27 0.39
C THR A 23 0.70 4.98 0.37
N PHE A 24 1.12 3.85 0.95
CA PHE A 24 2.51 3.41 0.95
C PHE A 24 2.70 2.15 0.11
N VAL A 25 3.75 2.10 -0.68
CA VAL A 25 4.20 0.93 -1.43
C VAL A 25 5.11 0.09 -0.54
N ASP A 26 4.81 -1.20 -0.36
CA ASP A 26 5.71 -2.16 0.28
C ASP A 26 6.73 -2.67 -0.74
N LEU A 27 7.87 -1.98 -0.84
CA LEU A 27 8.95 -2.28 -1.77
C LEU A 27 9.55 -3.67 -1.51
N GLY A 28 9.61 -4.09 -0.24
CA GLY A 28 10.09 -5.42 0.15
C GLY A 28 9.18 -6.56 -0.35
N SER A 29 7.90 -6.28 -0.62
CA SER A 29 6.96 -7.25 -1.17
C SER A 29 6.97 -7.39 -2.69
N VAL A 30 7.67 -6.50 -3.41
CA VAL A 30 7.60 -6.44 -4.88
C VAL A 30 8.21 -7.69 -5.50
N LYS A 31 7.37 -8.47 -6.17
CA LYS A 31 7.78 -9.64 -6.98
C LYS A 31 7.57 -9.30 -8.45
N ARG A 32 8.65 -9.23 -9.22
CA ARG A 32 8.61 -8.96 -10.66
C ARG A 32 8.66 -10.23 -11.49
N THR A 33 7.94 -10.23 -12.60
CA THR A 33 8.00 -11.26 -13.63
C THR A 33 7.79 -10.59 -14.98
N GLY A 34 8.90 -10.39 -15.72
CA GLY A 34 8.90 -9.53 -16.90
C GLY A 34 8.42 -8.12 -16.56
N ARG A 35 7.42 -7.64 -17.32
CA ARG A 35 6.78 -6.33 -17.14
C ARG A 35 5.77 -6.25 -15.99
N VAL A 36 5.43 -7.39 -15.36
CA VAL A 36 4.40 -7.45 -14.30
C VAL A 36 5.05 -7.40 -12.92
N ALA A 37 4.53 -6.56 -12.04
CA ALA A 37 4.89 -6.46 -10.63
C ALA A 37 3.71 -6.85 -9.73
N LYS A 38 3.91 -7.79 -8.82
CA LYS A 38 2.97 -8.13 -7.74
C LYS A 38 3.48 -7.57 -6.43
N LEU A 39 2.62 -6.90 -5.68
CA LEU A 39 3.02 -6.23 -4.45
C LEU A 39 1.86 -6.02 -3.49
N ARG A 40 2.18 -5.54 -2.28
CA ARG A 40 1.22 -4.98 -1.35
C ARG A 40 1.36 -3.46 -1.30
N VAL A 41 0.23 -2.81 -1.08
CA VAL A 41 0.13 -1.36 -0.87
C VAL A 41 -0.60 -1.15 0.45
N LEU A 42 0.03 -0.46 1.39
CA LEU A 42 -0.62 -0.04 2.62
C LEU A 42 -1.46 1.19 2.35
N GLN A 43 -2.72 1.14 2.70
CA GLN A 43 -3.60 2.30 2.77
C GLN A 43 -3.81 2.63 4.25
N VAL A 44 -3.30 3.79 4.69
CA VAL A 44 -3.49 4.29 6.06
C VAL A 44 -4.68 5.24 6.09
N ALA A 45 -5.60 5.00 7.02
CA ALA A 45 -6.74 5.87 7.28
C ALA A 45 -6.44 6.94 8.34
N GLU A 46 -7.27 7.98 8.33
CA GLU A 46 -7.28 9.05 9.34
C GLU A 46 -7.44 8.51 10.78
N GLY A 47 -7.13 9.36 11.76
CA GLY A 47 -7.34 9.05 13.17
C GLY A 47 -8.81 8.73 13.48
N GLY A 48 -9.06 7.70 14.29
CA GLY A 48 -10.42 7.35 14.70
C GLY A 48 -11.32 6.74 13.62
N PHE A 49 -10.75 6.34 12.46
CA PHE A 49 -11.52 5.63 11.43
C PHE A 49 -12.11 4.32 11.96
N LYS A 50 -13.44 4.19 11.90
CA LYS A 50 -14.20 3.05 12.42
C LYS A 50 -15.02 2.39 11.33
N ALA A 51 -15.09 1.07 11.38
CA ALA A 51 -16.06 0.27 10.65
C ALA A 51 -16.84 -0.58 11.67
N GLY A 52 -18.12 -0.25 11.86
CA GLY A 52 -18.90 -0.77 12.98
C GLY A 52 -18.34 -0.29 14.33
N ALA A 53 -18.14 -1.22 15.26
CA ALA A 53 -17.60 -0.92 16.59
C ALA A 53 -16.07 -0.96 16.68
N GLU A 54 -15.39 -1.40 15.61
CA GLU A 54 -13.93 -1.56 15.61
C GLU A 54 -13.23 -0.36 14.95
N GLU A 55 -12.11 0.06 15.54
CA GLU A 55 -11.22 1.06 14.96
C GLU A 55 -10.16 0.39 14.07
N PHE A 56 -9.85 1.02 12.95
CA PHE A 56 -8.89 0.52 11.97
C PHE A 56 -7.81 1.57 11.68
N TRP A 57 -6.61 1.08 11.41
CA TRP A 57 -5.52 1.89 10.87
C TRP A 57 -5.58 1.98 9.33
N GLY A 58 -6.38 1.12 8.69
CA GLY A 58 -6.55 1.05 7.25
C GLY A 58 -6.47 -0.39 6.76
N GLY A 59 -5.66 -0.68 5.75
CA GLY A 59 -5.43 -2.05 5.29
C GLY A 59 -4.42 -2.23 4.16
N TRP A 60 -4.08 -3.49 3.90
CA TRP A 60 -3.27 -3.90 2.76
C TRP A 60 -4.13 -4.14 1.54
N ARG A 61 -3.83 -3.45 0.46
CA ARG A 61 -4.29 -3.80 -0.87
C ARG A 61 -3.25 -4.68 -1.54
N HIS A 62 -3.69 -5.78 -2.14
CA HIS A 62 -2.83 -6.64 -2.94
C HIS A 62 -2.99 -6.26 -4.41
N GLU A 63 -1.89 -5.97 -5.10
CA GLU A 63 -1.94 -5.38 -6.43
C GLU A 63 -1.08 -6.16 -7.43
N VAL A 64 -1.54 -6.19 -8.68
CA VAL A 64 -0.80 -6.70 -9.83
C VAL A 64 -0.76 -5.59 -10.88
N ILE A 65 0.42 -5.09 -11.18
CA ILE A 65 0.62 -3.96 -12.09
C ILE A 65 1.40 -4.44 -13.32
N ASP A 66 0.91 -4.14 -14.52
CA ASP A 66 1.66 -4.28 -15.76
C ASP A 66 2.29 -2.92 -16.09
N CYS A 67 3.61 -2.82 -15.94
CA CYS A 67 4.35 -1.57 -16.07
C CYS A 67 4.34 -1.01 -17.50
N ASP A 68 4.33 -1.87 -18.52
CA ASP A 68 4.35 -1.44 -19.92
C ASP A 68 2.93 -1.08 -20.38
N ALA A 69 1.95 -1.93 -20.05
CA ALA A 69 0.56 -1.70 -20.42
C ALA A 69 -0.12 -0.62 -19.58
N ARG A 70 0.51 -0.19 -18.48
CA ARG A 70 -0.02 0.77 -17.49
C ARG A 70 -1.41 0.37 -17.00
N THR A 71 -1.53 -0.89 -16.60
CA THR A 71 -2.77 -1.45 -16.03
C THR A 71 -2.54 -2.00 -14.62
N ILE A 72 -3.62 -2.06 -13.84
CA ILE A 72 -3.65 -2.61 -12.48
C ILE A 72 -4.80 -3.61 -12.34
N ALA A 73 -4.54 -4.72 -11.66
CA ALA A 73 -5.53 -5.69 -11.22
C ALA A 73 -5.46 -5.82 -9.70
N HIS A 74 -6.55 -5.48 -9.02
CA HIS A 74 -6.66 -5.59 -7.56
C HIS A 74 -6.88 -7.05 -7.17
N ALA A 75 -6.01 -7.58 -6.33
CA ALA A 75 -5.93 -8.98 -5.91
C ALA A 75 -6.36 -9.23 -4.45
N GLY A 76 -7.24 -8.37 -3.93
CA GLY A 76 -7.84 -8.50 -2.61
C GLY A 76 -7.37 -7.45 -1.61
N PHE A 77 -7.97 -7.53 -0.42
CA PHE A 77 -7.75 -6.58 0.68
C PHE A 77 -7.71 -7.28 2.04
N SER A 78 -6.79 -6.84 2.90
CA SER A 78 -6.70 -7.25 4.30
C SER A 78 -6.80 -6.03 5.20
N SER A 79 -7.81 -5.96 6.05
CA SER A 79 -7.97 -4.83 6.98
C SER A 79 -6.91 -4.87 8.09
N ILE A 80 -6.55 -3.70 8.61
CA ILE A 80 -5.63 -3.58 9.75
C ILE A 80 -6.38 -2.86 10.87
N ARG A 81 -6.66 -3.59 11.95
CA ARG A 81 -7.29 -3.04 13.14
C ARG A 81 -6.32 -2.13 13.89
N ALA A 82 -6.86 -1.24 14.73
CA ALA A 82 -6.05 -0.49 15.66
C ALA A 82 -5.17 -1.45 16.50
N GLY A 83 -3.90 -1.09 16.65
CA GLY A 83 -2.87 -1.95 17.23
C GLY A 83 -2.14 -2.85 16.22
N GLY A 84 -2.32 -2.63 14.92
CA GLY A 84 -1.50 -3.25 13.87
C GLY A 84 -1.92 -4.67 13.48
N ARG A 85 -3.03 -5.17 14.03
CA ARG A 85 -3.50 -6.54 13.76
C ARG A 85 -4.11 -6.64 12.36
N GLU A 86 -3.42 -7.36 11.49
CA GLU A 86 -3.88 -7.68 10.14
C GLU A 86 -5.00 -8.73 10.17
N GLY A 87 -6.06 -8.48 9.41
CA GLY A 87 -7.13 -9.41 9.12
C GLY A 87 -6.78 -10.35 7.97
N PRO A 88 -7.65 -11.34 7.67
CA PRO A 88 -7.47 -12.22 6.52
C PRO A 88 -7.52 -11.44 5.21
N LEU A 89 -6.80 -11.94 4.19
CA LEU A 89 -6.96 -11.48 2.82
C LEU A 89 -8.33 -11.91 2.30
N THR A 90 -9.10 -10.94 1.81
CA THR A 90 -10.45 -11.15 1.27
C THR A 90 -10.55 -10.61 -0.15
N GLY A 91 -11.42 -11.22 -0.95
CA GLY A 91 -11.66 -10.85 -2.34
C GLY A 91 -10.71 -11.54 -3.34
N ASP A 92 -11.21 -11.73 -4.55
CA ASP A 92 -10.48 -12.34 -5.65
C ASP A 92 -9.79 -11.29 -6.54
N GLN A 93 -8.86 -11.74 -7.38
CA GLN A 93 -8.24 -10.89 -8.38
C GLN A 93 -9.27 -10.42 -9.41
N ARG A 94 -9.49 -9.10 -9.43
CA ARG A 94 -10.31 -8.42 -10.42
C ARG A 94 -9.60 -8.35 -11.78
N PRO A 95 -10.33 -8.18 -12.89
CA PRO A 95 -9.72 -7.94 -14.19
C PRO A 95 -8.81 -6.72 -14.18
N ALA A 96 -7.74 -6.74 -14.99
CA ALA A 96 -6.87 -5.59 -15.15
C ALA A 96 -7.64 -4.41 -15.77
N GLN A 97 -7.38 -3.21 -15.28
CA GLN A 97 -7.96 -1.96 -15.75
C GLN A 97 -6.84 -0.94 -16.00
N PRO A 98 -7.02 0.02 -16.93
CA PRO A 98 -6.09 1.13 -17.10
C PRO A 98 -5.88 1.90 -15.79
N LEU A 99 -4.64 2.32 -15.51
CA LEU A 99 -4.33 3.17 -14.37
C LEU A 99 -5.02 4.54 -14.54
N PRO A 100 -5.92 4.94 -13.63
CA PRO A 100 -6.57 6.25 -13.74
C PRO A 100 -5.56 7.38 -13.51
N ALA A 101 -5.52 8.38 -14.39
CA ALA A 101 -4.59 9.49 -14.28
C ALA A 101 -4.81 10.29 -12.98
N GLY A 102 -3.73 10.64 -12.28
CA GLY A 102 -3.80 11.40 -11.02
C GLY A 102 -4.35 10.60 -9.83
N SER A 103 -4.50 9.28 -9.96
CA SER A 103 -4.95 8.42 -8.86
C SER A 103 -3.79 7.91 -8.02
N ALA A 104 -4.10 7.47 -6.79
CA ALA A 104 -3.16 6.75 -5.94
C ALA A 104 -2.59 5.49 -6.63
N ASP A 105 -3.37 4.84 -7.51
CA ASP A 105 -2.93 3.66 -8.26
C ASP A 105 -1.86 4.02 -9.29
N GLU A 106 -2.03 5.15 -9.98
CA GLU A 106 -1.02 5.67 -10.88
C GLU A 106 0.25 6.07 -10.12
N ALA A 107 0.10 6.70 -8.95
CA ALA A 107 1.22 7.06 -8.09
C ALA A 107 2.01 5.83 -7.61
N VAL A 108 1.31 4.79 -7.14
CA VAL A 108 1.89 3.48 -6.81
C VAL A 108 2.64 2.90 -8.00
N ALA A 109 2.02 2.89 -9.19
CA ALA A 109 2.66 2.39 -10.39
C ALA A 109 3.91 3.19 -10.76
N LYS A 110 3.92 4.52 -10.60
CA LYS A 110 5.11 5.36 -10.82
C LYS A 110 6.24 5.04 -9.84
N VAL A 111 5.93 4.83 -8.55
CA VAL A 111 6.93 4.43 -7.55
C VAL A 111 7.55 3.07 -7.91
N VAL A 112 6.70 2.11 -8.31
CA VAL A 112 7.13 0.75 -8.64
C VAL A 112 7.84 0.71 -9.98
N CYS A 113 7.19 1.09 -11.07
CA CYS A 113 7.66 0.91 -12.43
C CYS A 113 8.75 1.91 -12.82
N ASP A 114 8.63 3.16 -12.38
CA ASP A 114 9.43 4.28 -12.88
C ASP A 114 10.48 4.74 -11.86
N GLY A 115 10.50 4.15 -10.66
CA GLY A 115 11.41 4.52 -9.57
C GLY A 115 11.12 5.91 -8.98
N TRP A 116 9.91 6.43 -9.20
CA TRP A 116 9.49 7.75 -8.73
C TRP A 116 9.49 7.83 -7.20
N LYS A 117 9.90 8.98 -6.67
CA LYS A 117 10.02 9.23 -5.21
C LYS A 117 9.40 10.59 -4.87
N PRO A 118 8.06 10.71 -4.90
CA PRO A 118 7.38 12.00 -4.69
C PRO A 118 7.65 12.58 -3.29
N PHE A 119 7.66 11.72 -2.28
CA PHE A 119 7.80 12.11 -0.87
C PHE A 119 9.22 11.83 -0.36
N ALA A 120 10.25 12.34 -1.04
CA ALA A 120 11.65 12.01 -0.75
C ALA A 120 12.13 12.43 0.65
N THR A 121 11.49 13.43 1.25
CA THR A 121 11.75 13.92 2.61
C THR A 121 11.07 13.07 3.68
N VAL A 122 10.05 12.27 3.32
CA VAL A 122 9.37 11.37 4.24
C VAL A 122 10.19 10.09 4.37
N PRO A 123 10.57 9.68 5.59
CA PRO A 123 11.33 8.45 5.79
C PRO A 123 10.59 7.21 5.28
N VAL A 124 11.34 6.23 4.77
CA VAL A 124 10.79 4.89 4.51
C VAL A 124 10.40 4.26 5.85
N ALA A 125 9.15 3.85 5.99
CA ALA A 125 8.68 3.17 7.19
C ALA A 125 9.04 1.69 7.17
N ALA A 126 9.56 1.20 8.30
CA ALA A 126 9.93 -0.20 8.49
C ALA A 126 8.85 -1.01 9.22
N SER A 127 7.72 -0.38 9.57
CA SER A 127 6.56 -1.04 10.19
C SER A 127 5.25 -0.32 9.87
N VAL A 128 4.12 -1.01 10.06
CA VAL A 128 2.78 -0.42 9.88
C VAL A 128 2.56 0.73 10.86
N GLU A 129 2.97 0.57 12.13
CA GLU A 129 2.88 1.60 13.15
C GLU A 129 3.64 2.86 12.73
N GLN A 130 4.83 2.69 12.15
CA GLN A 130 5.61 3.82 11.64
C GLN A 130 4.92 4.49 10.47
N ALA A 131 4.39 3.72 9.51
CA ALA A 131 3.62 4.28 8.40
C ALA A 131 2.37 5.04 8.88
N VAL A 132 1.67 4.55 9.91
CA VAL A 132 0.54 5.25 10.53
C VAL A 132 0.96 6.57 11.17
N ARG A 133 2.08 6.59 11.92
CA ARG A 133 2.64 7.82 12.52
C ARG A 133 3.05 8.85 11.47
N LEU A 134 3.56 8.40 10.33
CA LEU A 134 3.96 9.29 9.22
C LEU A 134 2.76 9.77 8.41
N GLY A 135 1.80 8.88 8.11
CA GLY A 135 0.72 9.15 7.16
C GLY A 135 -0.43 9.96 7.73
N ARG A 136 -0.84 9.72 8.98
CA ARG A 136 -2.01 10.40 9.57
C ARG A 136 -1.88 11.93 9.62
N PRO A 137 -0.75 12.51 10.07
CA PRO A 137 -0.59 13.96 10.06
C PRO A 137 -0.69 14.56 8.65
N LEU A 138 -0.24 13.84 7.62
CA LEU A 138 -0.30 14.29 6.22
C LEU A 138 -1.74 14.30 5.69
N ILE A 139 -2.56 13.32 6.10
CA ILE A 139 -4.00 13.31 5.78
C ILE A 139 -4.70 14.52 6.42
N GLU A 140 -4.44 14.77 7.71
CA GLU A 140 -5.11 15.82 8.48
C GLU A 140 -4.76 17.24 8.02
N THR A 141 -3.52 17.44 7.58
CA THR A 141 -3.03 18.75 7.11
C THR A 141 -3.34 19.00 5.63
N GLY A 142 -3.78 17.97 4.89
CA GLY A 142 -3.92 18.04 3.43
C GLY A 142 -2.61 18.38 2.72
N ALA A 143 -1.47 18.16 3.38
CA ALA A 143 -0.18 18.67 2.93
C ALA A 143 0.44 17.71 1.91
N GLU A 144 0.67 18.24 0.70
CA GLU A 144 1.87 17.89 -0.06
C GLU A 144 3.07 18.42 0.74
N PRO A 145 4.05 17.58 1.14
CA PRO A 145 5.24 18.03 1.84
C PRO A 145 6.28 18.67 0.92
#